data_AF-A0A530RFE3-F1
#
_entry.id   AF-A0A530RFE3-F1
#
_cell.length_a   1.000
_cell.length_b   1.000
_cell.length_c   1.000
_cell.angle_alpha   90.00
_cell.angle_beta   90.00
_cell.angle_gamma   90.00
#
_symmetry.space_group_name_H-M   'P 1'
#
loop_
_entity.id
_entity.type
_entity.pdbx_description
1 polymer ?
#
loop_
_entity_poly.entity_id
_entity_poly.type
_entity_poly.pdbx_seq_one_letter_code
_entity_poly.pdbx_strand_id
1 'polypeptide(L)'
;RFTGLPWRSGGGSAANISDAQAAHETQFALWGSVLAGATVCIHAAGWLEGGLSVSFEKLITDVEALQTVAELCAATPGDEDAIGFEAIAEVQPGGHFFSAGHTMARYRTAFYEPLVADWSNFGNWTQAGSRTATERATGIWKRLLADFRPPASAAATSGVLNEFIARRTEEGGAAPVS
;
A
#
# COMPACT_ATOMS: atom_id res chain seq x y z
N ARG A 1 -2.03 -15.35 -20.04
CA ARG A 1 -0.79 -15.64 -20.79
C ARG A 1 -1.05 -16.54 -22.00
N PHE A 2 -1.55 -17.77 -21.84
CA PHE A 2 -1.83 -18.70 -22.95
C PHE A 2 -2.68 -18.09 -24.08
N THR A 3 -3.73 -17.33 -23.73
CA THR A 3 -4.63 -16.67 -24.69
C THR A 3 -4.18 -15.28 -25.16
N GLY A 4 -3.02 -14.78 -24.69
CA GLY A 4 -2.53 -13.43 -25.00
C GLY A 4 -3.32 -12.27 -24.36
N LEU A 5 -4.38 -12.55 -23.60
CA LEU A 5 -5.20 -11.50 -22.96
C LEU A 5 -4.67 -11.09 -21.57
N PRO A 6 -4.89 -9.82 -21.17
CA PRO A 6 -4.79 -9.40 -19.77
C PRO A 6 -5.62 -10.31 -18.86
N TRP A 7 -5.12 -10.59 -17.67
CA TRP A 7 -5.86 -11.40 -16.70
C TRP A 7 -6.02 -10.66 -15.37
N ARG A 8 -7.22 -10.78 -14.81
CA ARG A 8 -7.63 -10.16 -13.54
C ARG A 8 -7.55 -11.20 -12.43
N SER A 9 -6.86 -10.84 -11.35
CA SER A 9 -6.88 -11.57 -10.09
C SER A 9 -7.70 -10.82 -9.03
N GLY A 10 -8.02 -11.50 -7.94
CA GLY A 10 -8.71 -10.94 -6.77
C GLY A 10 -7.79 -10.90 -5.55
N GLY A 11 -7.89 -9.82 -4.77
CA GLY A 11 -7.41 -9.76 -3.39
C GLY A 11 -8.56 -9.97 -2.39
N GLY A 12 -8.34 -9.52 -1.15
CA GLY A 12 -9.34 -9.49 -0.10
C GLY A 12 -9.12 -10.51 1.01
N SER A 13 -10.07 -10.55 1.95
CA SER A 13 -10.05 -11.43 3.11
C SER A 13 -11.48 -11.82 3.54
N ALA A 14 -11.60 -13.01 4.12
CA ALA A 14 -12.79 -13.51 4.79
C ALA A 14 -12.89 -13.06 6.26
N ALA A 15 -11.84 -12.46 6.82
CA ALA A 15 -11.81 -11.99 8.20
C ALA A 15 -12.87 -10.91 8.46
N ASN A 16 -13.42 -10.88 9.68
CA ASN A 16 -14.40 -9.87 10.08
C ASN A 16 -13.76 -8.52 10.49
N ILE A 17 -12.46 -8.51 10.78
CA ILE A 17 -11.72 -7.33 11.25
C ILE A 17 -10.33 -7.28 10.60
N SER A 18 -9.68 -6.12 10.63
CA SER A 18 -8.29 -5.95 10.18
C SER A 18 -7.30 -6.51 11.21
N ASP A 19 -7.19 -7.82 11.29
CA ASP A 19 -6.30 -8.54 12.20
C ASP A 19 -5.23 -9.38 11.45
N ALA A 20 -4.61 -10.32 12.17
CA ALA A 20 -3.60 -11.21 11.61
C ALA A 20 -4.16 -12.13 10.51
N GLN A 21 -5.40 -12.61 10.62
CA GLN A 21 -6.04 -13.39 9.56
C GLN A 21 -6.18 -12.52 8.30
N ALA A 22 -6.69 -11.30 8.47
CA ALA A 22 -6.93 -10.38 7.37
C ALA A 22 -5.64 -9.98 6.64
N ALA A 23 -4.57 -9.73 7.41
CA ALA A 23 -3.25 -9.46 6.85
C ALA A 23 -2.71 -10.68 6.08
N HIS A 24 -2.75 -11.87 6.67
CA HIS A 24 -2.23 -13.10 6.07
C HIS A 24 -2.93 -13.43 4.76
N GLU A 25 -4.27 -13.48 4.76
CA GLU A 25 -5.05 -13.83 3.55
C GLU A 25 -4.80 -12.83 2.42
N THR A 26 -4.81 -11.53 2.70
CA THR A 26 -4.57 -10.51 1.66
C THR A 26 -3.13 -10.57 1.15
N GLN A 27 -2.12 -10.71 2.02
CA GLN A 27 -0.72 -10.80 1.58
C GLN A 27 -0.47 -12.02 0.67
N PHE A 28 -0.98 -13.19 1.02
CA PHE A 28 -0.82 -14.38 0.18
C PHE A 28 -1.59 -14.28 -1.15
N ALA A 29 -2.78 -13.68 -1.14
CA ALA A 29 -3.53 -13.41 -2.37
C ALA A 29 -2.80 -12.42 -3.30
N LEU A 30 -2.19 -11.37 -2.72
CA LEU A 30 -1.37 -10.41 -3.47
C LEU A 30 -0.13 -11.08 -4.07
N TRP A 31 0.62 -11.85 -3.27
CA TRP A 31 1.79 -12.60 -3.79
C TRP A 31 1.40 -13.59 -4.88
N GLY A 32 0.30 -14.33 -4.71
CA GLY A 32 -0.23 -15.20 -5.76
C GLY A 32 -0.54 -14.45 -7.05
N SER A 33 -1.15 -13.26 -6.92
CA SER A 33 -1.47 -12.39 -8.07
C SER A 33 -0.22 -11.90 -8.81
N VAL A 34 0.78 -11.43 -8.07
CA VAL A 34 2.05 -10.92 -8.61
C VAL A 34 2.84 -12.02 -9.29
N LEU A 35 3.03 -13.15 -8.61
CA LEU A 35 3.81 -14.28 -9.14
C LEU A 35 3.14 -14.93 -10.36
N ALA A 36 1.80 -14.93 -10.42
CA ALA A 36 1.05 -15.35 -11.60
C ALA A 36 1.11 -14.35 -12.77
N GLY A 37 1.65 -13.15 -12.56
CA GLY A 37 1.68 -12.07 -13.54
C GLY A 37 0.29 -11.52 -13.86
N ALA A 38 -0.54 -11.28 -12.84
CA ALA A 38 -1.80 -10.57 -12.97
C ALA A 38 -1.60 -9.18 -13.58
N THR A 39 -2.44 -8.85 -14.55
CA THR A 39 -2.43 -7.52 -15.18
C THR A 39 -3.16 -6.52 -14.31
N VAL A 40 -4.22 -6.96 -13.63
CA VAL A 40 -4.98 -6.16 -12.67
C VAL A 40 -5.35 -6.99 -11.46
N CYS A 41 -5.16 -6.44 -10.26
CA CYS A 41 -5.67 -7.01 -9.03
C CYS A 41 -6.83 -6.13 -8.54
N ILE A 42 -8.04 -6.68 -8.54
CA ILE A 42 -9.21 -5.97 -8.02
C ILE A 42 -9.41 -6.39 -6.56
N HIS A 43 -9.93 -5.48 -5.74
CA HIS A 43 -10.11 -5.68 -4.29
C HIS A 43 -8.78 -5.89 -3.56
N ALA A 44 -7.74 -5.24 -4.08
CA ALA A 44 -6.39 -5.31 -3.54
C ALA A 44 -6.26 -4.67 -2.15
N ALA A 45 -7.22 -3.84 -1.74
CA ALA A 45 -7.22 -3.18 -0.44
C ALA A 45 -8.63 -2.99 0.14
N GLY A 46 -8.76 -3.12 1.47
CA GLY A 46 -9.93 -2.72 2.25
C GLY A 46 -11.03 -3.77 2.42
N TRP A 47 -10.99 -4.85 1.65
CA TRP A 47 -12.03 -5.89 1.60
C TRP A 47 -11.97 -6.82 2.83
N LEU A 48 -13.11 -6.96 3.52
CA LEU A 48 -13.34 -7.86 4.65
C LEU A 48 -14.63 -8.67 4.48
N GLU A 49 -14.88 -9.60 5.40
CA GLU A 49 -16.10 -10.42 5.50
C GLU A 49 -16.44 -11.14 4.19
N GLY A 50 -15.43 -11.59 3.44
CA GLY A 50 -15.65 -12.27 2.17
C GLY A 50 -16.32 -11.40 1.11
N GLY A 51 -16.29 -10.08 1.28
CA GLY A 51 -16.81 -9.09 0.34
C GLY A 51 -18.05 -8.35 0.83
N LEU A 52 -18.47 -8.62 2.06
CA LEU A 52 -19.63 -7.96 2.66
C LEU A 52 -19.30 -6.59 3.25
N SER A 53 -18.02 -6.30 3.52
CA SER A 53 -17.63 -5.02 4.10
C SER A 53 -16.31 -4.47 3.58
N VAL A 54 -16.18 -3.15 3.75
CA VAL A 54 -14.95 -2.39 3.51
C VAL A 54 -14.57 -1.69 4.81
N SER A 55 -13.32 -1.85 5.25
CA SER A 55 -12.76 -1.12 6.40
C SER A 55 -11.72 -0.11 5.93
N PHE A 56 -11.80 1.12 6.47
CA PHE A 56 -10.80 2.15 6.20
C PHE A 56 -9.45 1.81 6.81
N GLU A 57 -9.42 1.22 7.99
CA GLU A 57 -8.18 0.70 8.60
C GLU A 57 -7.55 -0.38 7.73
N LYS A 58 -8.37 -1.34 7.26
CA LYS A 58 -7.92 -2.40 6.35
C LYS A 58 -7.41 -1.84 5.02
N LEU A 59 -8.04 -0.78 4.50
CA LEU A 59 -7.61 -0.11 3.29
C LEU A 59 -6.18 0.40 3.45
N ILE A 60 -5.88 1.08 4.56
CA ILE A 60 -4.55 1.64 4.81
C ILE A 60 -3.50 0.55 5.06
N THR A 61 -3.83 -0.48 5.85
CA THR A 61 -2.89 -1.61 6.09
C THR A 61 -2.62 -2.41 4.82
N ASP A 62 -3.61 -2.58 3.95
CA ASP A 62 -3.41 -3.23 2.64
C ASP A 62 -2.61 -2.36 1.68
N VAL A 63 -2.79 -1.04 1.71
CA VAL A 63 -1.98 -0.11 0.91
C VAL A 63 -0.50 -0.23 1.29
N GLU A 64 -0.15 -0.41 2.56
CA GLU A 64 1.24 -0.68 2.96
C GLU A 64 1.78 -1.99 2.36
N ALA A 65 0.97 -3.05 2.35
CA ALA A 65 1.38 -4.31 1.71
C ALA A 65 1.56 -4.14 0.20
N LEU A 66 0.66 -3.41 -0.47
CA LEU A 66 0.76 -3.08 -1.89
C LEU A 66 2.00 -2.25 -2.21
N GLN A 67 2.29 -1.25 -1.39
CA GLN A 67 3.47 -0.40 -1.53
C GLN A 67 4.74 -1.24 -1.38
N THR A 68 4.80 -2.13 -0.38
CA THR A 68 5.93 -3.06 -0.20
C THR A 68 6.14 -3.94 -1.43
N VAL A 69 5.06 -4.48 -2.01
CA VAL A 69 5.13 -5.26 -3.25
C VAL A 69 5.62 -4.41 -4.43
N ALA A 70 5.16 -3.17 -4.55
CA ALA A 70 5.57 -2.24 -5.60
C ALA A 70 7.06 -1.91 -5.50
N GLU A 71 7.57 -1.66 -4.29
CA GLU A 71 8.99 -1.42 -4.02
C GLU A 71 9.85 -2.65 -4.39
N LEU A 72 9.38 -3.86 -4.07
CA LEU A 72 10.07 -5.10 -4.47
C LEU A 72 10.06 -5.35 -5.98
N CYS A 73 9.13 -4.74 -6.71
CA CYS A 73 9.06 -4.80 -8.16
C CYS A 73 9.91 -3.70 -8.84
N ALA A 74 10.44 -2.73 -8.08
CA ALA A 74 11.37 -1.75 -8.62
C ALA A 74 12.68 -2.45 -9.03
N ALA A 75 13.26 -2.00 -10.15
CA ALA A 75 14.53 -2.54 -10.60
C ALA A 75 15.63 -2.20 -9.58
N THR A 76 16.36 -3.21 -9.10
CA THR A 76 17.53 -2.99 -8.25
C THR A 76 18.61 -2.29 -9.07
N PRO A 77 19.12 -1.12 -8.65
CA PRO A 77 20.21 -0.46 -9.35
C PRO A 77 21.46 -1.35 -9.33
N GLY A 78 22.20 -1.35 -10.44
CA GLY A 78 23.46 -2.11 -10.59
C GLY A 78 24.69 -1.22 -10.66
N ASP A 79 24.59 0.03 -10.19
CA ASP A 79 25.70 0.98 -10.16
C ASP A 79 26.67 0.71 -9.00
N GLU A 80 27.81 1.41 -9.01
CA GLU A 80 28.89 1.25 -8.02
C GLU A 80 28.41 1.48 -6.59
N ASP A 81 27.56 2.50 -6.40
CA ASP A 81 26.96 2.81 -5.11
C ASP A 81 26.05 1.65 -4.65
N ALA A 82 25.20 1.11 -5.51
CA ALA A 82 24.33 -0.01 -5.17
C ALA A 82 25.11 -1.29 -4.83
N ILE A 83 26.25 -1.53 -5.49
CA ILE A 83 27.15 -2.64 -5.19
C ILE A 83 27.85 -2.44 -3.83
N GLY A 84 28.24 -1.20 -3.50
CA GLY A 84 28.76 -0.84 -2.17
C GLY A 84 30.17 -1.36 -1.85
N PHE A 85 30.99 -1.64 -2.87
CA PHE A 85 32.34 -2.19 -2.68
C PHE A 85 33.25 -1.25 -1.86
N GLU A 86 33.15 0.06 -2.07
CA GLU A 86 33.92 1.05 -1.30
C GLU A 86 33.60 0.99 0.20
N ALA A 87 32.33 0.84 0.55
CA ALA A 87 31.92 0.69 1.95
C ALA A 87 32.53 -0.58 2.58
N ILE A 88 32.56 -1.69 1.84
CA ILE A 88 33.17 -2.95 2.28
C ILE A 88 34.68 -2.78 2.50
N ALA A 89 35.35 -2.05 1.62
CA ALA A 89 36.78 -1.78 1.75
C ALA A 89 37.10 -0.82 2.92
N GLU A 90 36.20 0.12 3.23
CA GLU A 90 36.32 1.06 4.34
C GLU A 90 36.29 0.35 5.71
N VAL A 91 35.41 -0.64 5.88
CA VAL A 91 35.13 -1.27 7.17
C VAL A 91 35.99 -2.50 7.40
N GLN A 92 36.80 -2.50 8.46
CA GLN A 92 37.63 -3.64 8.84
C GLN A 92 36.78 -4.86 9.28
N PRO A 93 37.31 -6.10 9.15
CA PRO A 93 36.62 -7.30 9.63
C PRO A 93 36.19 -7.18 11.10
N GLY A 94 34.92 -7.45 11.37
CA GLY A 94 34.31 -7.30 12.70
C GLY A 94 33.80 -5.89 13.05
N GLY A 95 33.95 -4.92 12.13
CA GLY A 95 33.38 -3.59 12.26
C GLY A 95 31.89 -3.49 11.90
N HIS A 96 31.38 -2.26 11.83
CA HIS A 96 29.99 -1.95 11.44
C HIS A 96 29.93 -0.82 10.41
N PHE A 97 28.85 -0.76 9.63
CA PHE A 97 28.68 0.22 8.55
C PHE A 97 27.96 1.51 8.95
N PHE A 98 27.54 1.68 10.21
CA PHE A 98 26.72 2.84 10.62
C PHE A 98 27.39 4.19 10.39
N SER A 99 28.72 4.25 10.47
CA SER A 99 29.51 5.47 10.23
C SER A 99 30.21 5.49 8.87
N ALA A 100 30.00 4.46 8.04
CA ALA A 100 30.62 4.40 6.72
C ALA A 100 30.13 5.58 5.85
N GLY A 101 31.02 6.16 5.05
CA GLY A 101 30.69 7.32 4.21
C GLY A 101 29.47 7.07 3.32
N HIS A 102 29.41 5.85 2.77
CA HIS A 102 28.30 5.34 1.96
C HIS A 102 26.95 5.35 2.71
N THR A 103 26.92 4.82 3.94
CA THR A 103 25.71 4.83 4.78
C THR A 103 25.30 6.25 5.11
N MET A 104 26.24 7.10 5.52
CA MET A 104 25.94 8.49 5.89
C MET A 104 25.38 9.31 4.73
N ALA A 105 25.81 9.04 3.50
CA ALA A 105 25.29 9.69 2.30
C ALA A 105 23.87 9.23 1.92
N ARG A 106 23.47 8.00 2.28
CA ARG A 106 22.28 7.34 1.70
C ARG A 106 21.22 6.91 2.70
N TYR A 107 21.50 6.87 4.02
CA TYR A 107 20.60 6.28 5.01
C TYR A 107 19.19 6.89 5.04
N ARG A 108 19.02 8.14 4.58
CA ARG A 108 17.72 8.81 4.53
C ARG A 108 16.86 8.39 3.34
N THR A 109 17.44 7.82 2.30
CA THR A 109 16.77 7.58 1.01
C THR A 109 16.91 6.14 0.53
N ALA A 110 17.80 5.34 1.14
CA ALA A 110 18.04 3.96 0.73
C ALA A 110 17.06 2.94 1.31
N PHE A 111 16.27 3.32 2.31
CA PHE A 111 15.33 2.43 2.99
C PHE A 111 13.89 2.78 2.64
N TYR A 112 13.06 1.74 2.58
CA TYR A 112 11.61 1.87 2.51
C TYR A 112 11.08 2.61 3.74
N GLU A 113 10.24 3.63 3.51
CA GLU A 113 9.52 4.32 4.57
C GLU A 113 8.11 3.72 4.71
N PRO A 114 7.80 3.05 5.84
CA PRO A 114 6.50 2.44 6.04
C PRO A 114 5.40 3.49 6.26
N LEU A 115 4.19 3.14 5.85
CA LEU A 115 2.99 3.92 6.08
C LEU A 115 2.40 3.64 7.48
N VAL A 116 2.37 2.37 7.91
CA VAL A 116 1.72 1.90 9.14
C VAL A 116 2.68 1.16 10.06
N ALA A 117 3.70 0.47 9.54
CA ALA A 117 4.61 -0.31 10.36
C ALA A 117 5.35 0.58 11.39
N ASP A 118 5.53 0.03 12.60
CA ASP A 118 6.27 0.68 13.68
C ASP A 118 7.43 -0.22 14.06
N TRP A 119 8.65 0.27 13.81
CA TRP A 119 9.90 -0.44 14.09
C TRP A 119 10.60 0.09 15.34
N SER A 120 9.90 0.88 16.16
CA SER A 120 10.41 1.30 17.44
C SER A 120 10.55 0.10 18.39
N ASN A 121 11.57 0.17 19.26
CA ASN A 121 11.71 -0.83 20.31
C ASN A 121 10.52 -0.75 21.30
N PHE A 122 10.33 -1.81 22.10
CA PHE A 122 9.20 -1.90 23.03
C PHE A 122 9.08 -0.70 23.98
N GLY A 123 10.19 -0.15 24.47
CA GLY A 123 10.18 1.01 25.37
C GLY A 123 9.62 2.26 24.69
N ASN A 124 10.11 2.57 23.49
CA ASN A 124 9.64 3.71 22.70
C ASN A 124 8.19 3.52 22.24
N TRP A 125 7.83 2.32 21.78
CA TRP A 125 6.46 1.99 21.40
C TRP A 125 5.48 2.16 22.56
N THR A 126 5.87 1.72 23.76
CA THR A 126 5.07 1.87 24.98
C THR A 126 4.89 3.35 25.34
N GLN A 127 5.98 4.13 25.32
CA GLN A 127 5.92 5.58 25.57
C GLN A 127 5.08 6.32 24.52
N ALA A 128 5.03 5.84 23.28
CA ALA A 128 4.20 6.36 22.21
C ALA A 128 2.72 5.89 22.28
N GLY A 129 2.34 5.17 23.34
CA GLY A 129 0.96 4.79 23.62
C GLY A 129 0.57 3.39 23.16
N SER A 130 1.53 2.51 22.90
CA SER A 130 1.30 1.09 22.64
C SER A 130 0.30 0.79 21.51
N ARG A 131 0.31 1.65 20.47
CA ARG A 131 -0.69 1.58 19.40
C ARG A 131 -0.48 0.35 18.53
N THR A 132 -1.55 -0.33 18.20
CA THR A 132 -1.61 -1.38 17.18
C THR A 132 -1.52 -0.81 15.77
N ALA A 133 -1.25 -1.65 14.77
CA ALA A 133 -1.24 -1.23 13.36
C ALA A 133 -2.60 -0.65 12.93
N THR A 134 -3.70 -1.27 13.36
CA THR A 134 -5.07 -0.83 13.08
C THR A 134 -5.34 0.56 13.65
N GLU A 135 -4.91 0.85 14.87
CA GLU A 135 -5.07 2.19 15.46
C GLU A 135 -4.23 3.26 14.77
N ARG A 136 -3.00 2.91 14.33
CA ARG A 136 -2.18 3.83 13.52
C ARG A 136 -2.82 4.09 12.16
N ALA A 137 -3.34 3.05 11.51
CA ALA A 137 -4.10 3.15 10.27
C ALA A 137 -5.33 4.06 10.40
N THR A 138 -6.04 4.03 11.54
CA THR A 138 -7.15 4.96 11.82
C THR A 138 -6.71 6.41 11.75
N GLY A 139 -5.56 6.74 12.34
CA GLY A 139 -5.01 8.10 12.30
C GLY A 139 -4.67 8.54 10.88
N ILE A 140 -4.18 7.64 10.05
CA ILE A 140 -3.77 7.91 8.67
C ILE A 140 -4.98 8.22 7.78
N TRP A 141 -5.99 7.34 7.73
CA TRP A 141 -7.13 7.57 6.84
C TRP A 141 -7.92 8.83 7.24
N LYS A 142 -8.04 9.12 8.55
CA LYS A 142 -8.71 10.34 9.02
C LYS A 142 -8.00 11.60 8.56
N ARG A 143 -6.65 11.63 8.64
CA ARG A 143 -5.86 12.75 8.13
C ARG A 143 -6.00 12.88 6.62
N LEU A 144 -5.89 11.78 5.88
CA LEU A 144 -6.05 11.79 4.42
C LEU A 144 -7.39 12.38 3.99
N LEU A 145 -8.49 12.05 4.68
CA LEU A 145 -9.80 12.65 4.39
C LEU A 145 -9.88 14.14 4.77
N ALA A 146 -9.31 14.52 5.91
CA ALA A 146 -9.30 15.91 6.36
C ALA A 146 -8.48 16.82 5.42
N ASP A 147 -7.38 16.30 4.88
CA ASP A 147 -6.43 17.04 4.06
C ASP A 147 -6.73 16.90 2.55
N PHE A 148 -7.69 16.05 2.16
CA PHE A 148 -7.98 15.75 0.77
C PHE A 148 -8.40 16.99 -0.01
N ARG A 149 -7.73 17.21 -1.15
CA ARG A 149 -8.11 18.22 -2.16
C ARG A 149 -8.31 17.51 -3.50
N PRO A 150 -9.50 17.61 -4.12
CA PRO A 150 -9.72 17.02 -5.44
C PRO A 150 -8.70 17.55 -6.47
N PRO A 151 -8.26 16.73 -7.44
CA PRO A 151 -7.43 17.20 -8.54
C PRO A 151 -8.11 18.33 -9.31
N ALA A 152 -7.35 19.30 -9.81
CA ALA A 152 -7.90 20.44 -10.56
C ALA A 152 -8.73 20.01 -11.77
N SER A 153 -8.38 18.90 -12.41
CA SER A 153 -9.14 18.30 -13.51
C SER A 153 -10.57 17.90 -13.11
N ALA A 154 -10.79 17.44 -11.88
CA ALA A 154 -12.11 17.04 -11.40
C ALA A 154 -13.06 18.25 -11.32
N ALA A 155 -12.54 19.42 -10.91
CA ALA A 155 -13.32 20.65 -10.89
C ALA A 155 -13.77 21.06 -12.30
N ALA A 156 -12.87 20.95 -13.29
CA ALA A 156 -13.14 21.31 -14.68
C ALA A 156 -14.21 20.42 -15.36
N THR A 157 -14.32 19.15 -14.97
CA THR A 157 -15.29 18.20 -15.55
C THR A 157 -16.61 18.09 -14.78
N SER A 158 -16.67 18.64 -13.55
CA SER A 158 -17.81 18.44 -12.64
C SER A 158 -19.16 18.90 -13.22
N GLY A 159 -19.21 20.05 -13.88
CA GLY A 159 -20.45 20.60 -14.45
C GLY A 159 -21.09 19.69 -15.49
N VAL A 160 -20.28 19.16 -16.42
CA VAL A 160 -20.76 18.25 -17.48
C VAL A 160 -21.29 16.95 -16.90
N LEU A 161 -20.60 16.39 -15.90
CA LEU A 161 -21.03 15.17 -15.22
C LEU A 161 -22.32 15.40 -14.42
N ASN A 162 -22.44 16.53 -13.73
CA ASN A 162 -23.61 16.85 -12.92
C ASN A 162 -24.89 16.96 -13.75
N GLU A 163 -24.84 17.63 -14.91
CA GLU A 163 -25.99 17.72 -15.82
C GLU A 163 -26.40 16.34 -16.34
N PHE A 164 -25.42 15.53 -16.76
CA PHE A 164 -25.67 14.16 -17.22
C PHE A 164 -26.30 13.31 -16.11
N ILE A 165 -25.76 13.36 -14.89
CA ILE A 165 -26.28 12.61 -13.73
C ILE A 165 -27.72 13.04 -13.44
N ALA A 166 -27.99 14.34 -13.34
CA ALA A 166 -29.34 14.86 -13.05
C ALA A 166 -30.36 14.36 -14.07
N ARG A 167 -30.06 14.51 -15.36
CA ARG A 167 -30.93 14.04 -16.45
C ARG A 167 -31.18 12.52 -16.37
N ARG A 168 -30.13 11.72 -16.15
CA ARG A 168 -30.26 10.25 -16.05
C ARG A 168 -31.01 9.80 -14.80
N THR A 169 -30.91 10.55 -13.71
CA THR A 169 -31.72 10.32 -12.50
C THR A 169 -33.20 10.62 -12.77
N GLU A 170 -33.52 11.70 -13.46
CA GLU A 170 -34.90 12.04 -13.86
C GLU A 170 -35.50 11.03 -14.84
N GLU A 171 -34.69 10.47 -15.75
CA GLU A 171 -35.08 9.40 -16.69
C GLU A 171 -35.35 8.04 -16.00
N GLY A 172 -35.27 7.96 -14.66
CA GLY A 172 -35.56 6.75 -13.89
C GLY A 172 -34.33 6.00 -13.38
N GLY A 173 -33.13 6.53 -13.59
CA GLY A 173 -31.88 5.94 -13.10
C GLY A 173 -31.47 4.65 -13.80
N ALA A 174 -30.53 3.93 -13.20
CA ALA A 174 -30.17 2.58 -13.66
C ALA A 174 -31.17 1.57 -13.10
N ALA A 175 -31.69 0.68 -13.95
CA ALA A 175 -32.47 -0.45 -13.48
C ALA A 175 -31.65 -1.29 -12.48
N PRO A 176 -32.28 -1.88 -11.45
CA PRO A 176 -31.58 -2.77 -10.54
C PRO A 176 -30.86 -3.87 -11.34
N VAL A 177 -29.56 -4.02 -11.13
CA VAL A 177 -28.82 -5.13 -11.68
C VAL A 177 -29.16 -6.33 -10.81
N SER A 178 -30.02 -7.22 -11.32
CA SER A 178 -30.38 -8.48 -10.67
C SER A 178 -29.19 -9.43 -10.61
#